data_AF-A0A7L7KWC4-F1
#
_entry.id   AF-A0A7L7KWC4-F1
#
_cell.length_a   1.000
_cell.length_b   1.000
_cell.length_c   1.000
_cell.angle_alpha   90.00
_cell.angle_beta   90.00
_cell.angle_gamma   90.00
#
_symmetry.space_group_name_H-M   'P 1'
#
loop_
_entity.id
_entity.type
_entity.pdbx_description
1 polymer ?
#
loop_
_entity_poly.entity_id
_entity_poly.type
_entity_poly.pdbx_seq_one_letter_code
_entity_poly.pdbx_strand_id
1 'polypeptide(L)'
;MFAQISSVDIMVYALSFLSLVIGAIFLQKGIVTLVNKEKVEELQEKLNETQMKNLKKKHKEEEKELREAQKTSEEIEDIKKQIKEVEKDIKPVLKEATKPEPKKEVTKEPKDDLSSKTVVQLKELAKEKGLTGYSSMTKAELIDVLKK
;
A
#
# COMPACT_ATOMS: atom_id res chain seq x y z
N MET A 1 41.14 62.80 4.61
CA MET A 1 41.15 62.73 3.14
C MET A 1 40.10 61.71 2.74
N PHE A 2 38.93 62.16 2.29
CA PHE A 2 37.89 61.25 1.82
C PHE A 2 38.20 60.90 0.37
N ALA A 3 38.43 59.61 0.09
CA ALA A 3 38.56 59.14 -1.28
C ALA A 3 37.24 59.42 -2.01
N GLN A 4 37.30 60.18 -3.10
CA GLN A 4 36.12 60.36 -3.96
C GLN A 4 35.89 59.02 -4.68
N ILE A 5 34.91 58.26 -4.20
CA ILE A 5 34.44 57.05 -4.87
C ILE A 5 33.79 57.51 -6.19
N SER A 6 34.34 57.07 -7.31
CA SER A 6 33.80 57.44 -8.61
C SER A 6 32.49 56.67 -8.88
N SER A 7 31.64 57.20 -9.75
CA SER A 7 30.40 56.50 -10.15
C SER A 7 30.67 55.12 -10.76
N VAL A 8 31.84 54.91 -11.35
CA VAL A 8 32.25 53.62 -11.94
C VAL A 8 32.58 52.63 -10.83
N ASP A 9 33.27 53.06 -9.77
CA ASP A 9 33.59 52.20 -8.62
C ASP A 9 32.31 51.70 -7.93
N ILE A 10 31.30 52.56 -7.79
CA ILE A 10 29.99 52.18 -7.23
C ILE A 10 29.32 51.11 -8.08
N MET A 11 29.35 51.24 -9.41
CA MET A 11 28.79 50.24 -10.34
C MET A 11 29.52 48.89 -10.25
N VAL A 12 30.86 48.91 -10.16
CA VAL A 12 31.65 47.69 -10.02
C VAL A 12 31.33 46.99 -8.70
N TYR A 13 31.28 47.73 -7.58
CA TYR A 13 30.90 47.15 -6.29
C TYR A 13 29.46 46.65 -6.26
N ALA A 14 28.52 47.35 -6.91
CA ALA A 14 27.14 46.90 -7.03
C ALA A 14 27.04 45.59 -7.82
N LEU A 15 27.79 45.45 -8.92
CA LEU A 15 27.83 44.24 -9.72
C LEU A 15 28.50 43.08 -8.98
N SER A 16 29.59 43.34 -8.26
CA SER A 16 30.27 42.34 -7.40
C SER A 16 29.39 41.90 -6.23
N PHE A 17 28.62 42.81 -5.63
CA PHE A 17 27.67 42.46 -4.60
C PHE A 17 26.52 41.61 -5.15
N LEU A 18 25.99 41.98 -6.32
CA LEU A 18 24.93 41.24 -6.99
C LEU A 18 25.36 39.79 -7.30
N SER A 19 26.58 39.60 -7.82
CA SER A 19 27.09 38.24 -8.11
C SER A 19 27.29 37.42 -6.84
N LEU A 20 27.73 38.03 -5.73
CA LEU A 20 27.87 37.38 -4.44
C LEU A 20 26.51 36.95 -3.87
N VAL A 21 25.49 37.82 -3.95
CA VAL A 21 24.12 37.51 -3.50
C VAL A 21 23.52 36.36 -4.31
N ILE A 22 23.68 36.37 -5.63
CA ILE A 22 23.21 35.28 -6.50
C ILE A 22 23.91 33.96 -6.15
N GLY A 23 25.23 33.99 -5.94
CA GLY A 23 25.99 32.83 -5.48
C GLY A 23 25.50 32.29 -4.14
N ALA A 24 25.28 33.18 -3.16
CA ALA A 24 24.79 32.80 -1.84
C ALA A 24 23.40 32.13 -1.90
N ILE A 25 22.49 32.63 -2.73
CA ILE A 25 21.16 32.02 -2.94
C ILE A 25 21.29 30.59 -3.49
N PHE A 26 22.21 30.36 -4.43
CA PHE A 26 22.47 29.03 -4.98
C PHE A 26 23.02 28.06 -3.92
N LEU A 27 23.99 28.50 -3.12
CA LEU A 27 24.52 27.68 -2.02
C LEU A 27 23.43 27.36 -0.98
N GLN A 28 22.64 28.36 -0.59
CA GLN A 28 21.54 28.17 0.36
C GLN A 28 20.49 27.18 -0.16
N LYS A 29 20.09 27.28 -1.44
CA LYS A 29 19.18 26.30 -2.06
C LYS A 29 19.76 24.89 -2.09
N GLY A 30 21.05 24.75 -2.38
CA GLY A 30 21.75 23.46 -2.37
C GLY A 30 21.73 22.80 -0.99
N ILE A 31 22.07 23.56 0.05
CA ILE A 31 22.11 23.07 1.44
C ILE A 31 20.71 22.66 1.93
N VAL A 32 19.67 23.48 1.67
CA VAL A 32 18.29 23.16 2.07
C VAL A 32 17.79 21.88 1.39
N THR A 33 18.14 21.68 0.11
CA THR A 33 17.76 20.47 -0.62
C THR A 33 18.45 19.23 -0.04
N LEU A 34 19.71 19.34 0.36
CA LEU A 34 20.46 18.26 1.00
C LEU A 34 19.85 17.86 2.35
N VAL A 35 19.60 18.84 3.22
CA VAL A 35 18.99 18.61 4.55
C VAL A 35 17.59 18.01 4.43
N ASN A 36 16.79 18.48 3.46
CA ASN A 36 15.47 17.91 3.22
C ASN A 36 15.55 16.47 2.70
N LYS A 37 16.54 16.14 1.87
CA LYS A 37 16.77 14.78 1.40
C LYS A 37 17.17 13.84 2.54
N GLU A 38 18.07 14.28 3.42
CA GLU A 38 18.49 13.52 4.60
C GLU A 38 17.32 13.27 5.57
N LYS A 39 16.49 14.29 5.82
CA LYS A 39 15.25 14.14 6.61
C LYS A 39 14.25 13.17 5.97
N VAL A 40 14.13 13.19 4.64
CA VAL A 40 13.25 12.26 3.91
C VAL A 40 13.78 10.83 4.03
N GLU A 41 15.09 10.63 3.96
CA GLU A 41 15.74 9.33 4.13
C GLU A 41 15.56 8.79 5.56
N GLU A 42 15.73 9.64 6.57
CA GLU A 42 15.48 9.28 7.99
C GLU A 42 14.01 8.91 8.24
N LEU A 43 13.07 9.63 7.62
CA LEU A 43 11.63 9.30 7.71
C LEU A 43 11.30 7.99 7.00
N GLN A 44 11.95 7.72 5.86
CA GLN A 44 11.80 6.47 5.12
C GLN A 44 12.31 5.28 5.93
N GLU A 45 13.45 5.44 6.62
CA GLU A 45 14.04 4.42 7.48
C GLU A 45 13.14 4.13 8.70
N LYS A 46 12.64 5.16 9.38
CA LYS A 46 11.68 5.01 10.50
C LYS A 46 10.39 4.30 10.08
N LEU A 47 9.88 4.59 8.87
CA LEU A 47 8.72 3.90 8.31
C LEU A 47 9.03 2.42 8.08
N ASN A 48 10.15 2.12 7.43
CA ASN A 48 10.57 0.75 7.15
C ASN A 48 10.81 -0.07 8.42
N GLU A 49 11.44 0.51 9.45
CA GLU A 49 11.59 -0.14 10.75
C GLU A 49 10.23 -0.43 11.40
N THR A 50 9.30 0.53 11.35
CA THR A 50 7.97 0.37 11.92
C THR A 50 7.18 -0.72 11.20
N GLN A 51 7.25 -0.76 9.87
CA GLN A 51 6.64 -1.82 9.06
C GLN A 51 7.26 -3.18 9.40
N MET A 52 8.59 -3.28 9.48
CA MET A 52 9.30 -4.51 9.88
C MET A 52 8.91 -4.99 11.28
N LYS A 53 8.77 -4.08 12.26
CA LYS A 53 8.32 -4.40 13.62
C LYS A 53 6.88 -4.91 13.60
N ASN A 54 5.99 -4.30 12.83
CA ASN A 54 4.60 -4.71 12.69
C ASN A 54 4.47 -6.06 11.97
N LEU A 55 5.23 -6.30 10.90
CA LEU A 55 5.26 -7.60 10.20
C LEU A 55 5.76 -8.71 11.12
N LYS A 56 6.83 -8.48 11.89
CA LYS A 56 7.33 -9.48 12.86
C LYS A 56 6.31 -9.77 13.95
N LYS A 57 5.61 -8.75 14.44
CA LYS A 57 4.55 -8.93 15.43
C LYS A 57 3.39 -9.73 14.85
N LYS A 58 2.97 -9.41 13.62
CA LYS A 58 1.90 -10.12 12.91
C LYS A 58 2.28 -11.58 12.64
N HIS A 59 3.50 -11.86 12.20
CA HIS A 59 3.98 -13.24 12.00
C HIS A 59 4.00 -14.03 13.32
N LYS A 60 4.40 -13.40 14.43
CA LYS A 60 4.39 -14.03 15.75
C LYS A 60 2.96 -14.29 16.25
N GLU A 61 2.02 -13.43 15.89
CA GLU A 61 0.60 -13.56 16.22
C GLU A 61 -0.06 -14.65 15.34
N GLU A 62 0.19 -14.65 14.03
CA GLU A 62 -0.24 -15.72 13.11
C GLU A 62 0.35 -17.09 13.47
N GLU A 63 1.63 -17.17 13.89
CA GLU A 63 2.24 -18.42 14.35
C GLU A 63 1.60 -18.93 15.65
N LYS A 64 1.22 -18.02 16.54
CA LYS A 64 0.53 -18.36 17.80
C LYS A 64 -0.90 -18.84 17.53
N GLU A 65 -1.63 -18.17 16.63
CA GLU A 65 -2.96 -18.59 16.19
C GLU A 65 -2.93 -19.93 15.45
N LEU A 66 -1.92 -20.19 14.62
CA LEU A 66 -1.74 -21.51 13.98
C LEU A 66 -1.48 -22.62 15.00
N ARG A 67 -0.68 -22.35 16.04
CA ARG A 67 -0.43 -23.31 17.13
C ARG A 67 -1.67 -23.58 17.97
N GLU A 68 -2.49 -22.56 18.23
CA GLU A 68 -3.75 -22.72 18.94
C GLU A 68 -4.76 -23.50 18.10
N ALA A 69 -4.89 -23.19 16.80
CA ALA A 69 -5.74 -23.94 15.87
C ALA A 69 -5.33 -25.41 15.70
N GLN A 70 -4.02 -25.72 15.70
CA GLN A 70 -3.52 -27.09 15.67
C GLN A 70 -3.90 -27.88 16.93
N LYS A 71 -3.77 -27.27 18.12
CA LYS A 71 -4.20 -27.92 19.38
C LYS A 71 -5.70 -28.18 19.42
N THR A 72 -6.52 -27.23 18.95
CA THR A 72 -7.97 -27.42 18.87
C THR A 72 -8.35 -28.49 17.84
N SER A 73 -7.60 -28.63 16.74
CA SER A 73 -7.79 -29.69 15.74
C SER A 73 -7.48 -31.08 16.29
N GLU A 74 -6.40 -31.24 17.07
CA GLU A 74 -6.04 -32.51 17.71
C GLU A 74 -7.12 -32.95 18.72
N GLU A 75 -7.64 -32.01 19.50
CA GLU A 75 -8.70 -32.27 20.48
C GLU A 75 -10.04 -32.66 19.83
N ILE A 76 -10.36 -32.09 18.65
CA ILE A 76 -11.53 -32.48 17.84
C ILE A 76 -11.34 -33.88 17.23
N GLU A 77 -10.11 -34.26 16.86
CA GLU A 77 -9.82 -35.56 16.25
C GLU A 77 -9.96 -36.72 17.26
N ASP A 78 -9.61 -36.48 18.52
CA ASP A 78 -9.80 -37.45 19.61
C ASP A 78 -11.27 -37.62 20.00
N ILE A 79 -12.06 -36.54 20.02
CA ILE A 79 -13.52 -36.62 20.23
C ILE A 79 -14.20 -37.39 19.08
N LYS A 80 -13.73 -37.23 17.84
CA LYS A 80 -14.27 -37.91 16.66
C LYS A 80 -13.96 -39.41 16.63
N LYS A 81 -12.85 -39.84 17.23
CA LYS A 81 -12.53 -41.27 17.44
C LYS A 81 -13.46 -41.91 18.48
N GLN A 82 -13.80 -41.19 19.55
CA GLN A 82 -14.77 -41.68 20.55
C GLN A 82 -16.20 -41.79 19.99
N ILE A 83 -16.63 -40.87 19.11
CA ILE A 83 -17.96 -40.95 18.47
C ILE A 83 -18.05 -42.12 17.48
N LYS A 84 -16.95 -42.48 16.79
CA LYS A 84 -16.87 -43.64 15.89
C LYS A 84 -16.97 -45.00 16.59
N GLU A 85 -16.66 -45.05 17.89
CA GLU A 85 -16.80 -46.28 18.69
C GLU A 85 -18.26 -46.51 19.10
N VAL A 86 -19.04 -45.43 19.29
CA VAL A 86 -20.48 -45.49 19.61
C VAL A 86 -21.35 -45.77 18.37
N GLU A 87 -20.93 -45.36 17.16
CA GLU A 87 -21.74 -45.52 15.94
C GLU A 87 -21.64 -46.91 15.27
N LYS A 88 -20.81 -47.83 15.77
CA LYS A 88 -20.72 -49.22 15.26
C LYS A 88 -21.89 -50.12 15.68
N ASP A 89 -22.77 -49.66 16.57
CA ASP A 89 -23.93 -50.44 17.05
C ASP A 89 -25.27 -50.14 16.34
N ILE A 90 -25.36 -49.18 15.40
CA ILE A 90 -26.69 -48.72 14.88
C ILE A 90 -26.85 -48.77 13.33
N LYS A 91 -25.96 -49.42 12.58
CA LYS A 91 -26.13 -49.59 11.10
C LYS A 91 -26.49 -51.02 10.72
N PRO A 92 -27.79 -51.34 10.73
CA PRO A 92 -28.40 -51.69 9.46
C PRO A 92 -29.69 -50.87 9.25
N VAL A 93 -30.05 -50.64 7.99
CA VAL A 93 -31.24 -49.90 7.51
C VAL A 93 -30.99 -48.41 7.22
N LEU A 94 -30.36 -48.13 6.07
CA LEU A 94 -31.01 -47.36 4.99
C LEU A 94 -30.15 -47.48 3.72
N LYS A 95 -30.51 -48.45 2.89
CA LYS A 95 -30.25 -48.44 1.45
C LYS A 95 -31.36 -47.58 0.80
N GLU A 96 -31.08 -47.07 -0.40
CA GLU A 96 -31.94 -46.21 -1.27
C GLU A 96 -31.88 -44.71 -0.91
N ALA A 97 -31.60 -43.75 -1.81
CA ALA A 97 -31.82 -43.70 -3.24
C ALA A 97 -30.91 -42.67 -3.96
N THR A 98 -30.48 -43.03 -5.17
CA THR A 98 -30.52 -42.23 -6.43
C THR A 98 -29.89 -40.82 -6.49
N LYS A 99 -28.65 -40.74 -7.03
CA LYS A 99 -28.23 -40.21 -8.37
C LYS A 99 -28.97 -38.95 -8.97
N PRO A 100 -28.41 -38.25 -9.99
CA PRO A 100 -27.38 -37.18 -9.99
C PRO A 100 -27.77 -35.88 -10.79
N GLU A 101 -26.98 -34.80 -10.63
CA GLU A 101 -26.66 -33.73 -11.64
C GLU A 101 -27.81 -32.86 -12.25
N PRO A 102 -27.57 -31.76 -13.02
CA PRO A 102 -26.35 -30.97 -13.28
C PRO A 102 -26.55 -29.42 -13.34
N LYS A 103 -25.40 -28.70 -13.42
CA LYS A 103 -25.07 -27.47 -14.19
C LYS A 103 -26.13 -26.38 -14.44
N LYS A 104 -25.75 -25.13 -14.13
CA LYS A 104 -26.05 -24.00 -15.01
C LYS A 104 -24.92 -22.97 -15.04
N GLU A 105 -24.25 -22.93 -16.19
CA GLU A 105 -23.43 -21.81 -16.67
C GLU A 105 -24.31 -20.56 -16.78
N VAL A 106 -23.78 -19.40 -16.36
CA VAL A 106 -24.29 -18.10 -16.78
C VAL A 106 -23.14 -17.26 -17.30
N THR A 107 -23.29 -16.93 -18.58
CA THR A 107 -22.43 -16.13 -19.44
C THR A 107 -22.74 -14.63 -19.25
N LYS A 108 -21.67 -13.86 -19.07
CA LYS A 108 -21.43 -12.44 -19.45
C LYS A 108 -22.47 -11.36 -19.10
N GLU A 109 -22.04 -10.46 -18.20
CA GLU A 109 -22.25 -9.01 -18.31
C GLU A 109 -20.90 -8.29 -18.11
N PRO A 110 -20.42 -7.43 -19.04
CA PRO A 110 -19.20 -6.65 -18.84
C PRO A 110 -19.57 -5.34 -18.16
N LYS A 111 -19.92 -5.39 -16.87
CA LYS A 111 -20.12 -4.18 -16.05
C LYS A 111 -19.14 -4.08 -14.88
N ASP A 112 -18.32 -5.12 -14.71
CA ASP A 112 -17.42 -5.27 -13.56
C ASP A 112 -15.92 -5.24 -13.88
N ASP A 113 -15.53 -4.93 -15.12
CA ASP A 113 -14.11 -4.82 -15.47
C ASP A 113 -13.38 -3.74 -14.65
N LEU A 114 -14.09 -2.70 -14.19
CA LEU A 114 -13.51 -1.65 -13.34
C LEU A 114 -13.68 -1.95 -11.85
N SER A 115 -14.79 -2.55 -11.41
CA SER A 115 -15.02 -2.92 -10.01
C SER A 115 -14.03 -4.00 -9.53
N SER A 116 -13.68 -4.92 -10.43
CA SER A 116 -12.77 -6.05 -10.19
C SER A 116 -11.29 -5.66 -10.26
N LYS A 117 -10.97 -4.47 -10.78
CA LYS A 117 -9.60 -3.95 -10.78
C LYS A 117 -9.19 -3.49 -9.39
N THR A 118 -7.90 -3.63 -9.11
CA THR A 118 -7.30 -3.14 -7.88
C THR A 118 -7.16 -1.62 -7.92
N VAL A 119 -7.09 -0.97 -6.76
CA VAL A 119 -6.94 0.50 -6.67
C VAL A 119 -5.70 0.99 -7.43
N VAL A 120 -4.64 0.18 -7.49
CA VAL A 120 -3.41 0.48 -8.24
C VAL A 120 -3.71 0.55 -9.74
N GLN A 121 -4.37 -0.47 -10.29
CA GLN A 121 -4.73 -0.53 -11.71
C GLN A 121 -5.71 0.58 -12.09
N LEU A 122 -6.64 0.95 -11.21
CA LEU A 122 -7.55 2.06 -11.44
C LEU A 122 -6.81 3.41 -11.46
N LYS A 123 -5.80 3.59 -10.59
CA LYS A 123 -4.96 4.80 -10.59
C LYS A 123 -4.08 4.91 -11.83
N GLU A 124 -3.58 3.79 -12.35
CA GLU A 124 -2.83 3.75 -13.61
C GLU A 124 -3.71 4.16 -14.80
N LEU A 125 -4.91 3.58 -14.91
CA LEU A 125 -5.88 3.98 -15.94
C LEU A 125 -6.27 5.46 -15.83
N ALA A 126 -6.41 5.97 -14.60
CA ALA A 126 -6.71 7.38 -14.37
C ALA A 126 -5.55 8.30 -14.79
N LYS A 127 -4.31 7.87 -14.56
CA LYS A 127 -3.10 8.57 -15.00
C LYS A 127 -2.96 8.56 -16.53
N GLU A 128 -3.22 7.43 -17.17
CA GLU A 128 -3.23 7.31 -18.64
C GLU A 128 -4.31 8.20 -19.28
N LYS A 129 -5.47 8.32 -18.64
CA LYS A 129 -6.54 9.26 -19.05
C LYS A 129 -6.27 10.72 -18.66
N GLY A 130 -5.15 11.03 -17.99
CA GLY A 130 -4.78 12.40 -17.62
C GLY A 130 -5.68 13.04 -16.56
N LEU A 131 -6.35 12.24 -15.72
CA LEU A 131 -7.20 12.76 -14.65
C LEU A 131 -6.34 13.42 -13.56
N THR A 132 -6.67 14.64 -13.14
CA THR A 132 -5.98 15.35 -12.06
C THR A 132 -6.68 15.08 -10.72
N GLY A 133 -5.90 14.83 -9.65
CA GLY A 133 -6.47 14.56 -8.32
C GLY A 133 -6.81 13.09 -8.03
N TYR A 134 -6.49 12.17 -8.95
CA TYR A 134 -6.72 10.72 -8.80
C TYR A 134 -6.02 10.08 -7.58
N SER A 135 -4.96 10.70 -7.06
CA SER A 135 -4.24 10.24 -5.87
C SER A 135 -5.05 10.39 -4.58
N SER A 136 -5.97 11.36 -4.55
CA SER A 136 -6.83 11.69 -3.40
C SER A 136 -8.24 11.10 -3.49
N MET A 137 -8.62 10.54 -4.65
CA MET A 137 -9.94 9.93 -4.86
C MET A 137 -10.04 8.53 -4.25
N THR A 138 -11.22 8.22 -3.71
CA THR A 138 -11.56 6.88 -3.19
C THR A 138 -11.79 5.89 -4.34
N LYS A 139 -11.73 4.57 -4.06
CA LYS A 139 -11.92 3.53 -5.10
C LYS A 139 -13.24 3.72 -5.86
N ALA A 140 -14.31 4.09 -5.17
CA ALA A 140 -15.63 4.32 -5.77
C ALA A 140 -15.61 5.53 -6.73
N GLU A 141 -15.01 6.65 -6.32
CA GLU A 141 -14.88 7.85 -7.15
C GLU A 141 -13.99 7.61 -8.38
N LEU A 142 -12.89 6.88 -8.22
CA LEU A 142 -12.05 6.47 -9.35
C LEU A 142 -12.83 5.63 -10.37
N ILE A 143 -13.67 4.70 -9.92
CA ILE A 143 -14.49 3.89 -10.82
C ILE A 143 -15.52 4.76 -11.54
N ASP A 144 -16.16 5.71 -10.84
CA ASP A 144 -17.18 6.58 -11.42
C ASP A 144 -16.61 7.53 -12.48
N VAL A 145 -15.47 8.15 -12.19
CA VAL A 145 -14.77 9.04 -13.13
C VAL A 145 -14.22 8.26 -14.33
N LEU A 146 -13.80 7.00 -14.16
CA LEU A 146 -13.32 6.16 -15.26
C LEU A 146 -14.44 5.58 -16.14
N LYS A 147 -15.65 5.43 -15.58
CA LYS A 147 -16.87 5.01 -16.30
C LYS A 147 -17.48 6.15 -17.14
N LYS A 148 -17.19 7.40 -16.77
CA LYS A 148 -17.61 8.60 -17.49
C LYS A 148 -16.76 8.85 -18.73
#